data_AF-A0QNK3-F1
#
_entry.id   AF-A0QNK3-F1
#
_cell.length_a   1.000
_cell.length_b   1.000
_cell.length_c   1.000
_cell.angle_alpha   90.00
_cell.angle_beta   90.00
_cell.angle_gamma   90.00
#
_symmetry.space_group_name_H-M   'P 1'
#
loop_
_entity.id
_entity.type
_entity.pdbx_description
1 polymer ?
#
loop_
_entity_poly.entity_id
_entity_poly.type
_entity_poly.pdbx_seq_one_letter_code
_entity_poly.pdbx_strand_id
1 'polypeptide(L)'
;MAGRDRLQVIAPDVSAQLARVSDTDLVKILPPAPADANPPEDRRKLLWDNVWKPLASRSTKRGERHLAAFVAYAAHAQEHALYAAHTAALPDDQRQAIREFIYWQHVGQLTADALSPA
;
A
#
# COMPACT_ATOMS: atom_id res chain seq x y z
N MET A 1 14.96 -15.29 9.96
CA MET A 1 13.63 -15.93 10.08
C MET A 1 12.65 -15.11 9.27
N ALA A 2 12.30 -15.55 8.06
CA ALA A 2 11.33 -14.83 7.25
C ALA A 2 9.92 -15.10 7.83
N GLY A 3 9.36 -14.10 8.52
CA GLY A 3 7.96 -14.14 8.94
C GLY A 3 7.02 -14.12 7.73
N ARG A 4 5.73 -14.38 7.96
CA ARG A 4 4.71 -14.23 6.92
C ARG A 4 4.68 -12.78 6.45
N ASP A 5 4.65 -12.58 5.13
CA ASP A 5 4.49 -11.27 4.51
C ASP A 5 3.14 -10.64 4.91
N ARG A 6 3.06 -9.30 4.92
CA ARG A 6 1.84 -8.59 5.36
C ARG A 6 0.62 -8.96 4.53
N LEU A 7 0.78 -9.12 3.22
CA LEU A 7 -0.30 -9.57 2.34
C LEU A 7 -0.73 -11.00 2.68
N GLN A 8 0.22 -11.88 3.01
CA GLN A 8 -0.06 -13.25 3.42
C GLN A 8 -0.87 -13.31 4.73
N VAL A 9 -0.74 -12.30 5.60
CA VAL A 9 -1.50 -12.21 6.85
C VAL A 9 -2.94 -11.74 6.60
N ILE A 10 -3.15 -10.71 5.76
CA ILE A 10 -4.47 -10.10 5.59
C ILE A 10 -5.31 -10.70 4.46
N ALA A 11 -4.67 -11.28 3.45
CA ALA A 11 -5.30 -11.83 2.26
C ALA A 11 -4.51 -13.04 1.72
N PRO A 12 -4.53 -14.19 2.44
CA PRO A 12 -3.73 -15.36 2.08
C PRO A 12 -4.04 -15.90 0.69
N ASP A 13 -5.30 -15.85 0.26
CA ASP A 13 -5.71 -16.31 -1.07
C ASP A 13 -5.13 -15.43 -2.19
N VAL A 14 -5.12 -14.11 -2.01
CA VAL A 14 -4.52 -13.17 -2.96
C VAL A 14 -2.99 -13.36 -3.01
N SER A 15 -2.36 -13.59 -1.85
CA SER A 15 -0.94 -13.92 -1.77
C SER A 15 -0.61 -15.22 -2.52
N ALA A 16 -1.44 -16.25 -2.38
CA ALA A 16 -1.29 -17.52 -3.08
C ALA A 16 -1.51 -17.39 -4.59
N GLN A 17 -2.46 -16.55 -5.03
CA GLN A 17 -2.66 -16.23 -6.44
C GLN A 17 -1.44 -15.54 -7.04
N LEU A 18 -0.90 -14.52 -6.36
CA LEU A 18 0.31 -13.84 -6.80
C LEU A 18 1.50 -14.79 -6.90
N ALA A 19 1.64 -15.74 -5.97
CA ALA A 19 2.71 -16.75 -6.01
C ALA A 19 2.65 -17.68 -7.24
N ARG A 20 1.49 -17.81 -7.89
CA ARG A 20 1.32 -18.59 -9.13
C ARG A 20 1.66 -17.80 -10.40
N VAL A 21 1.78 -16.48 -10.31
CA VAL A 21 2.16 -15.63 -11.45
C VAL A 21 3.65 -15.82 -11.73
N SER A 22 3.98 -16.13 -12.98
CA SER A 22 5.38 -16.26 -13.41
C SER A 22 6.10 -14.92 -13.32
N ASP A 23 7.42 -14.93 -13.11
CA ASP A 23 8.21 -13.70 -13.05
C ASP A 23 8.04 -12.84 -14.31
N THR A 24 7.97 -13.47 -15.48
CA THR A 24 7.75 -12.80 -16.77
C THR A 24 6.37 -12.17 -16.93
N ASP A 25 5.38 -12.61 -16.14
CA ASP A 25 4.01 -12.11 -16.20
C ASP A 25 3.69 -11.09 -15.09
N LEU A 26 4.62 -10.82 -14.15
CA LEU A 26 4.40 -9.89 -13.03
C LEU A 26 4.03 -8.48 -13.51
N VAL A 27 4.59 -8.01 -14.62
CA VAL A 27 4.26 -6.69 -15.16
C VAL A 27 2.80 -6.61 -15.67
N LYS A 28 2.20 -7.73 -16.07
CA LYS A 28 0.85 -7.77 -16.65
C LYS A 28 -0.25 -7.57 -15.62
N ILE A 29 0.06 -7.77 -14.33
CA ILE A 29 -0.89 -7.60 -13.23
C ILE A 29 -0.76 -6.23 -12.54
N LEU A 30 0.22 -5.42 -12.95
CA LEU A 30 0.39 -4.07 -12.46
C LEU A 30 -0.58 -3.11 -13.17
N PRO A 31 -1.07 -2.08 -12.48
CA PRO A 31 -1.59 -0.90 -13.14
C PRO A 31 -0.55 -0.31 -14.11
N PRO A 32 -0.98 0.47 -15.11
CA PRO A 32 -0.09 1.17 -16.01
C PRO A 32 1.00 1.94 -15.27
N ALA A 33 2.20 2.00 -15.84
CA ALA A 33 3.30 2.76 -15.27
C ALA A 33 2.91 4.25 -15.16
N PRO A 34 3.34 4.95 -14.09
CA PRO A 34 3.21 6.40 -14.00
C PRO A 34 3.86 7.10 -15.21
N ALA A 35 3.27 8.21 -15.64
CA ALA A 35 3.83 9.00 -16.76
C ALA A 35 5.16 9.68 -16.40
N ASP A 36 5.39 9.94 -15.11
CA ASP A 36 6.67 10.45 -14.60
C ASP A 36 7.58 9.27 -14.23
N ALA A 37 8.79 9.27 -14.79
CA ALA A 37 9.80 8.24 -14.53
C ALA A 37 10.61 8.53 -13.25
N ASN A 38 10.46 9.71 -12.66
CA ASN A 38 11.13 10.05 -11.41
C ASN A 38 10.50 9.30 -10.22
N PRO A 39 11.30 8.93 -9.21
CA PRO A 39 10.76 8.34 -7.99
C PRO A 39 9.84 9.35 -7.29
N PRO A 40 8.69 8.90 -6.73
CA PRO A 40 7.83 9.76 -5.94
C PRO A 40 8.59 10.29 -4.72
N GLU A 41 8.34 11.54 -4.34
CA GLU A 41 8.91 12.14 -3.13
C GLU A 41 8.58 11.26 -1.91
N ASP A 42 9.56 10.92 -1.07
CA ASP A 42 9.29 10.12 0.13
C ASP A 42 8.72 10.96 1.27
N ARG A 43 7.38 11.04 1.33
CA ARG A 43 6.63 11.73 2.38
C ARG A 43 6.12 10.77 3.45
N ARG A 44 6.53 9.50 3.47
CA ARG A 44 5.99 8.49 4.38
C ARG A 44 6.10 8.90 5.85
N LYS A 45 7.25 9.46 6.26
CA LYS A 45 7.44 9.95 7.64
C LYS A 45 6.44 11.05 8.00
N LEU A 46 6.32 12.08 7.15
CA LEU A 46 5.41 13.20 7.36
C LEU A 46 3.95 12.72 7.45
N LEU A 47 3.54 11.85 6.52
CA LEU A 47 2.19 11.33 6.47
C LEU A 47 1.91 10.40 7.66
N TRP A 48 2.89 9.60 8.09
CA TRP A 48 2.77 8.76 9.28
C TRP A 48 2.56 9.59 10.54
N ASP A 49 3.26 10.71 10.69
CA ASP A 49 3.01 11.64 11.80
C ASP A 49 1.57 12.16 11.78
N ASN A 50 1.00 12.41 10.59
CA ASN A 50 -0.38 12.85 10.43
C ASN A 50 -1.41 11.77 10.78
N VAL A 51 -1.07 10.49 10.65
CA VAL A 51 -1.94 9.37 11.07
C VAL A 51 -2.16 9.40 12.58
N TRP A 52 -1.12 9.64 13.38
CA TRP A 52 -1.20 9.54 14.85
C TRP A 52 -1.66 10.82 15.54
N LYS A 53 -1.35 12.00 14.97
CA LYS A 53 -1.71 13.31 15.55
C LYS A 53 -3.19 13.42 15.97
N PRO A 54 -4.19 12.98 15.17
CA PRO A 54 -5.60 13.07 15.57
C PRO A 54 -5.90 12.32 16.87
N LEU A 55 -5.25 11.18 17.10
CA LEU A 55 -5.50 10.31 18.25
C LEU A 55 -5.02 10.92 19.58
N ALA A 56 -4.07 11.85 19.54
CA ALA A 56 -3.64 12.60 20.71
C ALA A 56 -4.64 13.71 21.12
N SER A 57 -5.65 14.00 20.29
CA SER A 57 -6.63 15.06 20.54
C SER A 57 -7.85 14.59 21.32
N ARG A 58 -8.53 15.53 22.01
CA ARG A 58 -9.84 15.31 22.65
C ARG A 58 -11.03 15.48 21.70
N SER A 59 -10.80 15.59 20.39
CA SER A 59 -11.87 15.81 19.42
C SER A 59 -12.80 14.59 19.35
N THR A 60 -14.10 14.84 19.25
CA THR A 60 -15.09 13.80 18.91
C THR A 60 -14.88 13.25 17.50
N LYS A 61 -14.24 14.02 16.60
CA LYS A 61 -13.91 13.62 15.23
C LYS A 61 -12.52 12.97 15.08
N ARG A 62 -11.85 12.61 16.18
CA ARG A 62 -10.47 12.08 16.12
C ARG A 62 -10.34 10.79 15.31
N GLY A 63 -11.34 9.92 15.36
CA GLY A 63 -11.37 8.66 14.59
C GLY A 63 -11.46 8.91 13.10
N GLU A 64 -12.44 9.71 12.66
CA GLU A 64 -12.59 10.13 11.26
C GLU A 64 -11.30 10.78 10.71
N ARG A 65 -10.71 11.71 11.46
CA ARG A 65 -9.45 12.38 11.08
C ARG A 65 -8.26 11.42 11.00
N HIS A 66 -8.18 10.45 11.92
CA HIS A 66 -7.16 9.40 11.88
C HIS A 66 -7.30 8.53 10.63
N LEU A 67 -8.52 8.05 10.34
CA LEU A 67 -8.79 7.21 9.17
C LEU A 67 -8.54 7.98 7.88
N ALA A 68 -8.96 9.24 7.77
CA ALA A 68 -8.69 10.07 6.60
C ALA A 68 -7.18 10.27 6.36
N ALA A 69 -6.42 10.51 7.43
CA ALA A 69 -4.96 10.59 7.34
C ALA A 69 -4.34 9.23 6.96
N PHE A 70 -4.90 8.13 7.44
CA PHE A 70 -4.44 6.78 7.10
C PHE A 70 -4.70 6.45 5.62
N VAL A 71 -5.86 6.83 5.05
CA VAL A 71 -6.12 6.70 3.61
C VAL A 71 -5.05 7.44 2.80
N ALA A 72 -4.72 8.67 3.19
CA ALA A 72 -3.68 9.45 2.51
C ALA A 72 -2.29 8.79 2.61
N TYR A 73 -1.95 8.23 3.78
CA TYR A 73 -0.70 7.48 3.96
C TYR A 73 -0.67 6.21 3.10
N ALA A 74 -1.74 5.41 3.11
CA ALA A 74 -1.84 4.18 2.34
C ALA A 74 -1.74 4.45 0.83
N ALA A 75 -2.39 5.50 0.32
CA ALA A 75 -2.27 5.91 -1.08
C ALA A 75 -0.81 6.26 -1.46
N HIS A 76 -0.10 6.99 -0.60
CA HIS A 76 1.30 7.31 -0.85
C HIS A 76 2.22 6.08 -0.77
N ALA A 77 1.97 5.17 0.18
CA ALA A 77 2.73 3.93 0.26
C ALA A 77 2.47 3.01 -0.96
N GLN A 78 1.23 2.99 -1.45
CA GLN A 78 0.85 2.28 -2.67
C GLN A 78 1.57 2.86 -3.91
N GLU A 79 1.65 4.18 -4.04
CA GLU A 79 2.39 4.87 -5.12
C GLU A 79 3.87 4.47 -5.14
N HIS A 80 4.53 4.50 -3.97
CA HIS A 80 5.91 4.05 -3.82
C HIS A 80 6.10 2.57 -4.19
N ALA A 81 5.18 1.71 -3.76
CA ALA A 81 5.23 0.28 -4.10
C ALA A 81 5.00 0.04 -5.60
N LEU A 82 4.12 0.80 -6.25
CA LEU A 82 3.91 0.73 -7.70
C LEU A 82 5.17 1.16 -8.47
N TYR A 83 5.79 2.27 -8.07
CA TYR A 83 7.06 2.70 -8.66
C TYR A 83 8.15 1.63 -8.50
N ALA A 84 8.29 1.07 -7.30
CA ALA A 84 9.25 -0.01 -7.03
C ALA A 84 8.97 -1.26 -7.89
N ALA A 85 7.70 -1.62 -8.10
CA ALA A 85 7.33 -2.77 -8.92
C ALA A 85 7.66 -2.58 -10.40
N HIS A 86 7.58 -1.36 -10.92
CA HIS A 86 7.96 -1.04 -12.30
C HIS A 86 9.47 -0.89 -12.50
N THR A 87 10.23 -0.55 -11.44
CA THR A 87 11.66 -0.24 -11.53
C THR A 87 12.59 -1.30 -10.93
N ALA A 88 12.03 -2.35 -10.32
CA ALA A 88 12.80 -3.44 -9.74
C ALA A 88 13.70 -4.14 -10.77
N ALA A 89 14.98 -4.31 -10.41
CA ALA A 89 15.97 -4.98 -11.27
C ALA A 89 15.87 -6.51 -11.21
N LEU A 90 15.35 -7.05 -10.10
CA LEU A 90 15.24 -8.48 -9.85
C LEU A 90 13.77 -8.90 -9.73
N PRO A 91 13.39 -10.10 -10.22
CA PRO A 91 12.03 -10.59 -10.12
C PRO A 91 11.50 -10.72 -8.68
N ASP A 92 12.36 -11.11 -7.74
CA ASP A 92 11.98 -11.23 -6.32
C ASP A 92 11.64 -9.86 -5.71
N ASP A 93 12.41 -8.82 -6.06
CA ASP A 93 12.16 -7.44 -5.64
C ASP A 93 10.85 -6.91 -6.26
N GLN A 94 10.63 -7.19 -7.56
CA GLN A 94 9.40 -6.83 -8.25
C GLN A 94 8.18 -7.50 -7.58
N ARG A 95 8.28 -8.78 -7.27
CA ARG A 95 7.22 -9.54 -6.61
C ARG A 95 6.95 -9.01 -5.20
N GLN A 96 7.98 -8.65 -4.45
CA GLN A 96 7.80 -8.04 -3.13
C GLN A 96 7.14 -6.67 -3.25
N ALA A 97 7.53 -5.84 -4.21
CA ALA A 97 6.89 -4.55 -4.45
C ALA A 97 5.41 -4.70 -4.85
N ILE A 98 5.06 -5.72 -5.64
CA ILE A 98 3.67 -6.05 -5.97
C ILE A 98 2.89 -6.47 -4.71
N ARG A 99 3.49 -7.25 -3.81
CA ARG A 99 2.85 -7.61 -2.53
C ARG A 99 2.52 -6.36 -1.71
N GLU A 100 3.48 -5.45 -1.57
CA GLU A 100 3.29 -4.18 -0.87
C GLU A 100 2.22 -3.33 -1.56
N PHE A 101 2.22 -3.24 -2.88
CA PHE A 101 1.21 -2.50 -3.65
C PHE A 101 -0.20 -3.02 -3.34
N ILE A 102 -0.42 -4.33 -3.44
CA ILE A 102 -1.73 -4.95 -3.16
C ILE A 102 -2.11 -4.77 -1.69
N TYR A 103 -1.16 -4.91 -0.77
CA TYR A 103 -1.38 -4.70 0.66
C TYR A 103 -1.88 -3.27 0.94
N TRP A 104 -1.18 -2.25 0.41
CA TRP A 104 -1.56 -0.85 0.64
C TRP A 104 -2.87 -0.50 -0.06
N GLN A 105 -3.15 -1.06 -1.24
CA GLN A 105 -4.45 -0.93 -1.88
C GLN A 105 -5.57 -1.49 -1.00
N HIS A 106 -5.40 -2.70 -0.46
CA HIS A 106 -6.42 -3.34 0.38
C HIS A 106 -6.67 -2.58 1.67
N VAL A 107 -5.61 -2.24 2.41
CA VAL A 107 -5.74 -1.53 3.69
C VAL A 107 -6.28 -0.11 3.47
N GLY A 108 -5.85 0.56 2.39
CA GLY A 108 -6.36 1.88 2.00
C GLY A 108 -7.86 1.85 1.72
N GLN A 109 -8.32 0.87 0.93
CA GLN A 109 -9.74 0.71 0.62
C GLN A 109 -10.56 0.39 1.87
N LEU A 110 -10.12 -0.57 2.69
CA LEU A 110 -10.80 -0.91 3.95
C LEU A 110 -10.96 0.31 4.87
N THR A 111 -9.94 1.16 4.93
CA THR A 111 -9.96 2.39 5.72
C THR A 111 -10.90 3.44 5.12
N ALA A 112 -10.94 3.56 3.80
CA ALA A 112 -11.85 4.47 3.09
C ALA A 112 -13.32 4.04 3.23
N ASP A 113 -13.59 2.73 3.17
CA ASP A 113 -14.92 2.18 3.38
C ASP A 113 -15.44 2.49 4.78
N ALA A 114 -14.58 2.42 5.80
CA ALA A 114 -14.92 2.79 7.17
C ALA A 114 -15.27 4.29 7.36
N LEU A 115 -14.93 5.15 6.40
CA LEU A 115 -15.31 6.57 6.38
C LEU A 115 -16.61 6.84 5.61
N SER A 116 -17.08 5.88 4.81
CA SER A 116 -18.28 6.04 4.00
C SER A 116 -19.52 5.74 4.85
N PRO A 117 -20.54 6.61 4.86
CA PRO A 117 -21.78 6.32 5.57
C PRO A 117 -22.48 5.11 4.94
N ALA A 118 -23.03 4.23 5.79
CA ALA A 118 -23.83 3.08 5.38
C ALA A 118 -25.16 3.49 4.74
#